data_AF-A0A6L3XZ26-F1
#
_entry.id   AF-A0A6L3XZ26-F1
#
_cell.length_a   1.000
_cell.length_b   1.000
_cell.length_c   1.000
_cell.angle_alpha   90.00
_cell.angle_beta   90.00
_cell.angle_gamma   90.00
#
_symmetry.space_group_name_H-M   'P 1'
#
loop_
_entity.id
_entity.type
_entity.pdbx_description
1 polymer ?
#
loop_
_entity_poly.entity_id
_entity_poly.type
_entity_poly.pdbx_seq_one_letter_code
_entity_poly.pdbx_strand_id
1 'polypeptide(L)'
;SEMCLRARGKPQGFICIAPAMLPKIFDFPLRLTIGTDIDTAEIVEDMGGEHVPCPVDDIVVDEDNKIITTPAYMLAQNIAEAAAGIEKLVDRVLVLTE
;
A
#
# COMPACT_ATOMS: atom_id res chain seq x y z
N SER A 1 17.01 3.75 4.05
CA SER A 1 17.01 3.63 2.57
C SER A 1 15.71 4.15 1.97
N GLU A 2 14.55 3.83 2.55
CA GLU A 2 13.21 4.27 2.08
C GLU A 2 13.04 5.80 2.05
N MET A 3 13.51 6.51 3.08
CA MET A 3 13.50 7.98 3.08
C MET A 3 14.30 8.61 1.92
N CYS A 4 15.33 7.92 1.42
CA CYS A 4 16.10 8.36 0.24
C CYS A 4 15.31 8.15 -1.08
N LEU A 5 14.48 7.10 -1.16
CA LEU A 5 13.61 6.88 -2.33
C LEU A 5 12.56 8.00 -2.43
N ARG A 6 11.92 8.36 -1.31
CA ARG A 6 10.97 9.49 -1.27
C ARG A 6 11.65 10.82 -1.57
N ALA A 7 12.82 11.09 -1.00
CA ALA A 7 13.59 12.31 -1.30
C ALA A 7 13.94 12.46 -2.79
N ARG A 8 13.94 11.35 -3.55
CA ARG A 8 14.18 11.31 -4.99
C ARG A 8 12.88 11.23 -5.81
N GLY A 9 11.71 11.37 -5.18
CA GLY A 9 10.40 11.32 -5.85
C GLY A 9 10.11 9.98 -6.52
N LYS A 10 10.74 8.89 -6.06
CA LYS A 10 10.58 7.55 -6.62
C LYS A 10 9.34 6.88 -6.02
N PRO A 11 8.48 6.25 -6.84
CA PRO A 11 7.33 5.51 -6.34
C PRO A 11 7.75 4.32 -5.47
N GLN A 12 6.92 4.00 -4.49
CA GLN A 12 7.17 2.94 -3.51
C GLN A 12 5.93 2.04 -3.41
N GLY A 13 6.14 0.73 -3.60
CA GLY A 13 5.09 -0.29 -3.50
C GLY A 13 5.21 -1.12 -2.22
N PHE A 14 4.11 -1.29 -1.48
CA PHE A 14 4.06 -2.13 -0.27
C PHE A 14 2.91 -3.14 -0.36
N ILE A 15 3.15 -4.38 0.06
CA ILE A 15 2.24 -5.51 -0.17
C ILE A 15 1.90 -6.18 1.18
N CYS A 16 0.66 -6.65 1.33
CA CYS A 16 0.20 -7.44 2.46
C CYS A 16 0.22 -6.65 3.77
N ILE A 17 1.03 -7.07 4.76
CA ILE A 17 1.13 -6.38 6.05
C ILE A 17 2.12 -5.21 6.04
N ALA A 18 2.97 -5.11 5.01
CA ALA A 18 3.98 -4.06 4.92
C ALA A 18 3.43 -2.62 5.01
N PRO A 19 2.24 -2.29 4.44
CA PRO A 19 1.65 -0.96 4.57
C PRO A 19 1.40 -0.51 6.02
N ALA A 20 1.22 -1.43 6.97
CA ALA A 20 0.99 -1.08 8.38
C ALA A 20 2.18 -0.36 9.02
N MET A 21 3.39 -0.48 8.47
CA MET A 21 4.57 0.24 8.98
C MET A 21 4.64 1.70 8.49
N LEU A 22 3.92 2.05 7.42
CA LEU A 22 4.05 3.34 6.76
C LEU A 22 3.77 4.53 7.67
N PRO A 23 2.71 4.52 8.52
CA PRO A 23 2.44 5.66 9.41
C PRO A 23 3.53 5.87 10.49
N LYS A 24 4.39 4.87 10.78
CA LYS A 24 5.57 5.07 11.65
C LYS A 24 6.80 5.55 10.89
N ILE A 25 6.92 5.20 9.61
CA ILE A 25 8.04 5.59 8.76
C ILE A 25 7.89 7.04 8.29
N PHE A 26 6.64 7.47 8.09
CA PHE A 26 6.27 8.74 7.51
C PHE A 26 5.46 9.58 8.48
N ASP A 27 5.98 10.75 8.85
CA ASP A 27 5.34 11.68 9.80
C ASP A 27 4.32 12.61 9.11
N PHE A 28 3.44 12.04 8.30
CA PHE A 28 2.34 12.74 7.61
C PHE A 28 1.24 11.75 7.21
N PRO A 29 -0.02 12.21 7.05
CA PRO A 29 -1.12 11.34 6.62
C PRO A 29 -0.85 10.78 5.22
N LEU A 30 -1.08 9.49 5.05
CA LEU A 30 -0.88 8.80 3.77
C LEU A 30 -1.98 7.78 3.54
N ARG A 31 -2.43 7.69 2.29
CA ARG A 31 -3.51 6.77 1.88
C ARG A 31 -2.94 5.40 1.61
N LEU A 32 -3.47 4.38 2.27
CA LEU A 32 -2.96 3.01 2.14
C LEU A 32 -4.07 1.98 2.33
N THR A 33 -3.79 0.73 1.96
CA THR A 33 -4.67 -0.40 2.29
C THR A 33 -3.90 -1.56 2.88
N ILE A 34 -4.57 -2.29 3.78
CA ILE A 34 -4.18 -3.65 4.20
C ILE A 34 -5.26 -4.68 3.82
N GLY A 35 -6.26 -4.29 3.03
CA GLY A 35 -7.44 -5.10 2.71
C GLY A 35 -8.70 -4.54 3.37
N THR A 36 -9.44 -5.39 4.07
CA THR A 36 -10.74 -5.06 4.70
C THR A 36 -10.84 -5.54 6.15
N ASP A 37 -9.72 -5.91 6.77
CA ASP A 37 -9.69 -6.29 8.17
C ASP A 37 -9.85 -5.05 9.07
N ILE A 38 -10.91 -5.01 9.87
CA ILE A 38 -11.30 -3.83 10.65
C ILE A 38 -10.28 -3.58 11.77
N ASP A 39 -9.88 -4.62 12.51
CA ASP A 39 -8.96 -4.48 13.64
C ASP A 39 -7.60 -3.92 13.18
N THR A 40 -7.08 -4.40 12.05
CA THR A 40 -5.82 -3.89 11.48
C THR A 40 -5.99 -2.48 10.91
N ALA A 41 -7.15 -2.16 10.32
CA ALA A 41 -7.43 -0.82 9.81
C ALA A 41 -7.47 0.23 10.93
N GLU A 42 -8.11 -0.08 12.06
CA GLU A 42 -8.15 0.81 13.24
C GLU A 42 -6.73 1.11 13.76
N ILE A 43 -5.86 0.10 13.84
CA ILE A 43 -4.45 0.30 14.24
C ILE A 43 -3.71 1.22 13.27
N VAL A 44 -3.94 1.07 11.96
CA VAL A 44 -3.34 1.94 10.94
C VAL A 44 -3.80 3.39 11.12
N GLU A 45 -5.09 3.60 11.36
CA GLU A 45 -5.68 4.92 11.57
C GLU A 45 -5.19 5.58 12.86
N ASP A 46 -5.12 4.82 13.95
CA ASP A 46 -4.55 5.27 15.24
C ASP A 46 -3.07 5.67 15.10
N MET A 47 -2.37 5.09 14.13
CA MET A 47 -0.98 5.43 13.83
C MET A 47 -0.84 6.63 12.88
N GLY A 48 -1.94 7.20 12.37
CA GLY A 48 -1.95 8.37 11.49
C GLY A 48 -2.07 8.08 10.00
N GLY A 49 -2.32 6.82 9.61
CA GLY A 49 -2.60 6.44 8.23
C GLY A 49 -4.07 6.67 7.86
N GLU A 50 -4.36 6.85 6.57
CA GLU A 50 -5.72 6.88 6.03
C GLU A 50 -6.01 5.53 5.37
N HIS A 51 -6.61 4.60 6.12
CA HIS A 51 -6.93 3.28 5.59
C HIS A 51 -8.08 3.35 4.57
N VAL A 52 -7.87 2.73 3.42
CA VAL A 52 -8.87 2.61 2.35
C VAL A 52 -9.16 1.12 2.13
N PRO A 53 -10.40 0.66 2.36
CA PRO A 53 -10.80 -0.72 2.06
C PRO A 53 -10.54 -1.06 0.59
N CYS A 54 -9.85 -2.17 0.34
CA CYS A 54 -9.45 -2.57 -0.99
C CYS A 54 -9.61 -4.09 -1.18
N PRO A 55 -10.22 -4.57 -2.28
CA PRO A 55 -10.26 -5.99 -2.59
C PRO A 55 -8.88 -6.52 -3.00
N VAL A 56 -8.72 -7.85 -2.99
CA VAL A 56 -7.45 -8.53 -3.24
C VAL A 56 -6.84 -8.25 -4.62
N ASP A 57 -7.68 -7.99 -5.62
CA ASP A 57 -7.34 -7.78 -7.03
C ASP A 57 -7.20 -6.29 -7.40
N ASP A 58 -7.13 -5.41 -6.40
CA ASP A 58 -6.98 -3.97 -6.60
C ASP A 58 -5.86 -3.36 -5.72
N ILE A 59 -5.64 -2.06 -5.93
CA ILE A 59 -4.58 -1.29 -5.30
C ILE A 59 -5.13 0.03 -4.77
N VAL A 60 -4.46 0.58 -3.76
CA VAL A 60 -4.66 1.96 -3.30
C VAL A 60 -3.41 2.76 -3.61
N VAL A 61 -3.62 3.94 -4.20
CA VAL A 61 -2.55 4.86 -4.61
C VAL A 61 -2.70 6.17 -3.85
N ASP A 62 -1.65 6.55 -3.14
CA ASP A 62 -1.41 7.91 -2.70
C ASP A 62 -0.57 8.61 -3.77
N GLU A 63 -1.24 9.42 -4.60
CA GLU A 63 -0.63 10.09 -5.75
C GLU A 63 0.40 11.15 -5.31
N ASP A 64 0.10 11.88 -4.23
CA ASP A 64 0.94 12.97 -3.73
C ASP A 64 2.28 12.43 -3.21
N ASN A 65 2.24 11.26 -2.55
CA ASN A 65 3.41 10.61 -1.98
C ASN A 65 3.99 9.50 -2.87
N LYS A 66 3.34 9.18 -3.99
CA LYS A 66 3.66 8.05 -4.89
C LYS A 66 3.80 6.73 -4.13
N ILE A 67 2.87 6.46 -3.22
CA ILE A 67 2.81 5.20 -2.46
C ILE A 67 1.70 4.34 -3.06
N ILE A 68 2.04 3.08 -3.38
CA ILE A 68 1.10 2.11 -3.93
C ILE A 68 1.01 0.94 -2.94
N THR A 69 -0.20 0.50 -2.62
CA THR A 69 -0.43 -0.60 -1.68
C THR A 69 -1.45 -1.61 -2.20
N THR A 70 -1.26 -2.90 -1.88
CA THR A 70 -2.21 -3.97 -2.22
C THR A 70 -2.31 -5.02 -1.10
N PRO A 71 -3.50 -5.60 -0.84
CA PRO A 71 -3.72 -6.52 0.28
C PRO A 71 -3.03 -7.88 0.13
N ALA A 72 -2.90 -8.40 -1.09
CA ALA A 72 -2.39 -9.75 -1.35
C ALA A 72 -2.95 -10.80 -0.36
N TYR A 73 -2.08 -11.54 0.35
CA TYR A 73 -2.47 -12.61 1.28
C TYR A 73 -3.21 -12.14 2.55
N MET A 74 -3.43 -10.84 2.75
CA MET A 74 -4.41 -10.39 3.75
C MET A 74 -5.84 -10.85 3.39
N LEU A 75 -6.13 -11.03 2.10
CA LEU A 75 -7.45 -11.45 1.60
C LEU A 75 -7.41 -12.67 0.66
N ALA A 76 -6.30 -12.86 -0.08
CA ALA A 76 -6.19 -13.89 -1.10
C ALA A 76 -6.39 -15.31 -0.56
N GLN A 77 -7.24 -16.09 -1.22
CA GLN A 77 -7.46 -17.50 -0.94
C GLN A 77 -6.56 -18.42 -1.78
N ASN A 78 -5.96 -17.88 -2.84
CA ASN A 78 -5.06 -18.60 -3.73
C ASN A 78 -4.02 -17.66 -4.37
N ILE A 79 -3.03 -18.25 -5.03
CA ILE A 79 -1.92 -17.50 -5.64
C ILE A 79 -2.36 -16.61 -6.81
N ALA A 80 -3.42 -16.98 -7.54
CA ALA A 80 -3.87 -16.22 -8.71
C ALA A 80 -4.52 -14.89 -8.27
N GLU A 81 -5.30 -14.90 -7.19
CA GLU A 81 -5.86 -13.69 -6.59
C GLU A 81 -4.76 -12.74 -6.09
N ALA A 82 -3.77 -13.28 -5.38
CA ALA A 82 -2.63 -12.47 -4.92
C ALA A 82 -1.85 -11.88 -6.10
N ALA A 83 -1.63 -12.66 -7.16
CA ALA A 83 -0.92 -12.21 -8.35
C ALA A 83 -1.65 -11.05 -9.05
N ALA A 84 -2.98 -11.08 -9.17
CA ALA A 84 -3.75 -10.02 -9.83
C ALA A 84 -3.52 -8.63 -9.18
N GLY A 85 -3.58 -8.54 -7.85
CA GLY A 85 -3.31 -7.28 -7.14
C GLY A 85 -1.84 -6.85 -7.22
N ILE A 86 -0.90 -7.81 -7.13
CA ILE A 86 0.54 -7.53 -7.20
C ILE A 86 0.96 -7.03 -8.59
N GLU A 87 0.47 -7.66 -9.66
CA GLU A 87 0.75 -7.24 -11.04
C GLU A 87 0.25 -5.81 -11.27
N LYS A 88 -0.97 -5.50 -10.83
CA LYS A 88 -1.54 -4.14 -10.90
C LYS A 88 -0.70 -3.12 -10.13
N LEU A 89 -0.17 -3.50 -8.96
CA LEU A 89 0.72 -2.66 -8.17
C LEU A 89 2.03 -2.39 -8.91
N VAL A 90 2.64 -3.42 -9.50
CA VAL A 90 3.89 -3.30 -10.27
C VAL A 90 3.70 -2.40 -11.48
N ASP A 91 2.63 -2.60 -12.26
CA ASP A 91 2.30 -1.75 -13.40
C ASP A 91 2.14 -0.29 -12.99
N ARG A 92 1.45 -0.03 -11.86
CA ARG A 92 1.27 1.33 -11.36
C ARG A 92 2.59 1.97 -10.92
N VAL A 93 3.48 1.20 -10.29
CA VAL A 93 4.82 1.67 -9.92
C VAL A 93 5.60 2.07 -11.17
N LEU A 94 5.57 1.27 -12.24
CA LEU A 94 6.26 1.57 -13.50
C LEU A 94 5.73 2.85 -14.14
N VAL A 95 4.41 3.04 -14.21
CA VAL A 95 3.79 4.27 -14.73
C VAL A 95 4.24 5.52 -13.96
N LEU A 96 4.48 5.41 -12.66
CA LEU A 96 4.92 6.54 -11.83
C LEU A 96 6.45 6.77 -11.83
N THR A 97 7.21 5.87 -12.46
CA THR A 97 8.65 6.03 -12.69
C THR A 97 9.00 6.74 -14.01
N GLU A 98 8.07 6.80 -14.95
CA GLU A 98 8.18 7.58 -16.20
C GLU A 98 7.92 9.08 -15.96
#